data_AF-A0A3D0PV43-F1
#
_entry.id   AF-A0A3D0PV43-F1
#
_cell.length_a   1.000
_cell.length_b   1.000
_cell.length_c   1.000
_cell.angle_alpha   90.00
_cell.angle_beta   90.00
_cell.angle_gamma   90.00
#
_symmetry.space_group_name_H-M   'P 1'
#
loop_
_entity.id
_entity.type
_entity.pdbx_description
1 polymer ?
#
loop_
_entity_poly.entity_id
_entity_poly.type
_entity_poly.pdbx_seq_one_letter_code
_entity_poly.pdbx_strand_id
1 'polypeptide(L)'
;MDELVDELDKKTKKKTRNWVDVYMLLDRVEKEGMWTSEYRSMTACIKGLAERLGCSQQYLWRVRKAGRFYQKYEEYEKKERIPVTKPLRELHVGDEILASLDRLSAGDMGRASQYMHQVIAGDLTKNQIKGMLRAAMAV
;
A
#
# COMPACT_ATOMS: atom_id res chain seq x y z
N MET A 1 -13.18 12.33 -13.14
CA MET A 1 -11.96 12.47 -12.32
C MET A 1 -12.15 13.44 -11.17
N ASP A 2 -12.80 14.59 -11.37
CA ASP A 2 -12.94 15.61 -10.31
C ASP A 2 -13.63 15.10 -9.03
N GLU A 3 -14.73 14.36 -9.14
CA GLU A 3 -15.40 13.74 -7.97
C GLU A 3 -14.47 12.82 -7.16
N LEU A 4 -13.60 12.06 -7.85
CA LEU A 4 -12.63 11.17 -7.21
C LEU A 4 -11.50 11.97 -6.54
N VAL A 5 -11.09 13.08 -7.13
CA VAL A 5 -10.09 13.98 -6.54
C VAL A 5 -10.64 14.61 -5.26
N ASP A 6 -11.90 15.03 -5.26
CA ASP A 6 -12.56 15.55 -4.06
C ASP A 6 -12.66 14.50 -2.94
N GLU A 7 -12.92 13.24 -3.31
CA GLU A 7 -12.92 12.14 -2.34
C GLU A 7 -11.51 11.85 -1.81
N LEU A 8 -10.50 11.83 -2.68
CA LEU A 8 -9.10 11.70 -2.28
C LEU A 8 -8.68 12.83 -1.33
N ASP A 9 -9.06 14.09 -1.61
CA ASP A 9 -8.72 15.25 -0.77
C ASP A 9 -9.27 15.11 0.65
N LYS A 10 -10.51 14.62 0.79
CA LYS A 10 -11.11 14.36 2.10
C LYS A 10 -10.34 13.28 2.89
N LYS A 11 -9.75 12.30 2.19
CA LYS A 11 -9.09 11.11 2.78
C LYS A 11 -7.59 11.28 3.00
N THR A 12 -6.94 12.24 2.35
CA THR A 12 -5.50 12.54 2.53
C THR A 12 -5.23 13.54 3.66
N LYS A 13 -6.25 14.27 4.13
CA LYS A 13 -6.14 15.24 5.25
C LYS A 13 -5.70 14.57 6.56
N LYS A 14 -4.75 15.21 7.27
CA LYS A 14 -4.05 14.67 8.46
C LYS A 14 -4.95 14.15 9.59
N LYS A 15 -6.16 14.71 9.76
CA LYS A 15 -7.08 14.32 10.85
C LYS A 15 -7.90 13.04 10.55
N THR A 16 -7.96 12.59 9.30
CA THR A 16 -8.82 11.48 8.82
C THR A 16 -8.08 10.50 7.91
N ARG A 17 -6.74 10.52 7.93
CA ARG A 17 -5.88 9.80 6.98
C ARG A 17 -6.05 8.28 7.09
N ASN A 18 -6.96 7.74 6.30
CA ASN A 18 -7.13 6.31 6.10
C ASN A 18 -6.41 5.91 4.82
N TRP A 19 -5.19 5.38 4.97
CA TRP A 19 -4.37 4.99 3.83
C TRP A 19 -5.05 3.90 2.97
N VAL A 20 -5.91 3.06 3.57
CA VAL A 20 -6.66 2.02 2.84
C VAL A 20 -7.66 2.67 1.89
N ASP A 21 -8.38 3.70 2.31
CA ASP A 21 -9.32 4.41 1.43
C ASP A 21 -8.58 5.11 0.28
N VAL A 22 -7.44 5.76 0.57
CA VAL A 22 -6.58 6.35 -0.47
C VAL A 22 -6.11 5.29 -1.46
N TYR A 23 -5.73 4.11 -0.97
CA TYR A 23 -5.36 2.99 -1.82
C TYR A 23 -6.51 2.53 -2.71
N MET A 24 -7.71 2.31 -2.16
CA MET A 24 -8.87 1.85 -2.92
C MET A 24 -9.22 2.82 -4.06
N LEU A 25 -9.15 4.12 -3.80
CA LEU A 25 -9.41 5.15 -4.81
C LEU A 25 -8.31 5.17 -5.90
N LEU A 26 -7.03 5.06 -5.50
CA LEU A 26 -5.92 4.97 -6.46
C LEU A 26 -5.98 3.69 -7.31
N ASP A 27 -6.33 2.56 -6.70
CA ASP A 27 -6.47 1.27 -7.39
C ASP A 27 -7.61 1.32 -8.42
N ARG A 28 -8.71 2.00 -8.07
CA ARG A 28 -9.83 2.26 -8.98
C ARG A 28 -9.41 3.12 -10.18
N VAL A 29 -8.74 4.26 -9.95
CA VAL A 29 -8.22 5.13 -11.02
C VAL A 29 -7.39 4.33 -12.02
N GLU A 30 -6.55 3.44 -11.52
CA GLU A 30 -5.67 2.63 -12.35
C GLU A 30 -6.43 1.54 -13.11
N LYS A 31 -7.28 0.76 -12.43
CA LYS A 31 -8.04 -0.35 -13.02
C LYS A 31 -9.06 0.10 -14.06
N GLU A 32 -9.73 1.22 -13.80
CA GLU A 32 -10.73 1.79 -14.72
C GLU A 32 -10.09 2.69 -15.79
N GLY A 33 -8.76 2.89 -15.76
CA GLY A 33 -8.06 3.73 -16.73
C GLY A 33 -8.51 5.19 -16.72
N MET A 34 -9.08 5.69 -15.61
CA MET A 34 -9.70 7.02 -15.51
C MET A 34 -8.71 8.16 -15.79
N TRP A 35 -7.41 7.89 -15.66
CA TRP A 35 -6.34 8.85 -15.90
C TRP A 35 -6.03 9.06 -17.39
N THR A 36 -6.45 8.17 -18.29
CA THR A 36 -5.99 8.16 -19.69
C THR A 36 -6.45 9.35 -20.51
N SER A 37 -7.53 10.02 -20.10
CA SER A 37 -8.05 11.24 -20.75
C SER A 37 -7.25 12.50 -20.40
N GLU A 38 -6.59 12.54 -19.24
CA GLU A 38 -5.92 13.74 -18.71
C GLU A 38 -4.41 13.59 -18.58
N TYR A 39 -3.92 12.34 -18.51
CA TYR A 39 -2.52 12.04 -18.23
C TYR A 39 -1.96 11.00 -19.19
N ARG A 40 -0.71 11.20 -19.60
CA ARG A 40 0.02 10.27 -20.49
C ARG A 40 0.47 8.96 -19.84
N SER A 41 0.43 8.87 -18.51
CA SER A 41 0.82 7.67 -17.74
C SER A 41 0.31 7.74 -16.31
N MET A 42 0.26 6.59 -15.63
CA MET A 42 -0.06 6.53 -14.19
C MET A 42 0.93 7.35 -13.34
N THR A 43 2.20 7.42 -13.74
CA THR A 43 3.19 8.28 -13.07
C THR A 43 2.84 9.76 -13.18
N ALA A 44 2.39 10.21 -14.36
CA ALA A 44 1.92 11.58 -14.56
C ALA A 44 0.64 11.86 -13.76
N CYS A 45 -0.28 10.90 -13.71
CA CYS A 45 -1.49 10.95 -12.89
C CYS A 45 -1.14 11.10 -11.40
N ILE A 46 -0.29 10.23 -10.84
CA ILE A 46 0.11 10.29 -9.43
C ILE A 46 0.82 11.61 -9.11
N LYS A 47 1.62 12.15 -10.03
CA LYS A 47 2.23 13.47 -9.87
C LYS A 47 1.17 14.58 -9.81
N GLY A 48 0.24 14.59 -10.77
CA GLY A 48 -0.86 15.58 -10.80
C GLY A 48 -1.77 15.48 -9.58
N LEU A 49 -2.11 14.27 -9.13
CA LEU A 49 -2.87 14.04 -7.91
C LEU A 49 -2.11 14.54 -6.68
N ALA A 50 -0.81 14.28 -6.57
CA ALA A 50 0.00 14.78 -5.46
C ALA A 50 -0.04 16.32 -5.36
N GLU A 51 0.10 17.00 -6.49
CA GLU A 51 0.01 18.46 -6.61
C GLU A 51 -1.39 18.97 -6.22
N ARG A 52 -2.46 18.39 -6.77
CA ARG A 52 -3.86 18.78 -6.49
C ARG A 52 -4.24 18.57 -5.02
N LEU A 53 -3.76 17.49 -4.41
CA LEU A 53 -4.11 17.08 -3.04
C LEU A 53 -3.18 17.70 -1.98
N GLY A 54 -2.16 18.46 -2.38
CA GLY A 54 -1.16 19.03 -1.46
C GLY A 54 -0.39 17.97 -0.66
N CYS A 55 -0.14 16.79 -1.25
CA CYS A 55 0.55 15.68 -0.59
C CYS A 55 1.81 15.25 -1.35
N SER A 56 2.67 14.44 -0.75
CA SER A 56 3.90 13.99 -1.44
C SER A 56 3.59 12.88 -2.44
N GLN A 57 4.21 12.95 -3.63
CA GLN A 57 4.13 11.87 -4.62
C GLN A 57 4.61 10.52 -4.03
N GLN A 58 5.65 10.56 -3.19
CA GLN A 58 6.18 9.40 -2.49
C GLN A 58 5.12 8.72 -1.61
N TYR A 59 4.24 9.50 -0.97
CA TYR A 59 3.17 8.93 -0.17
C TYR A 59 2.17 8.15 -1.02
N LEU A 60 1.68 8.72 -2.13
CA LEU A 60 0.73 8.02 -3.01
C LEU A 60 1.33 6.73 -3.57
N TRP A 61 2.60 6.76 -3.98
CA TRP A 61 3.31 5.55 -4.41
C TRP A 61 3.43 4.50 -3.30
N ARG A 62 3.75 4.92 -2.08
CA ARG A 62 3.86 4.03 -0.92
C ARG A 62 2.54 3.37 -0.57
N VAL A 63 1.45 4.13 -0.56
CA VAL A 63 0.09 3.63 -0.34
C VAL A 63 -0.30 2.60 -1.40
N ARG A 64 -0.06 2.93 -2.67
CA ARG A 64 -0.29 2.00 -3.78
C ARG A 64 0.51 0.71 -3.62
N LYS A 65 1.78 0.81 -3.25
CA LYS A 65 2.66 -0.35 -3.02
C LYS A 65 2.15 -1.21 -1.86
N ALA A 66 1.79 -0.60 -0.74
CA ALA A 66 1.26 -1.28 0.45
C ALA A 66 -0.02 -2.07 0.14
N GLY A 67 -0.97 -1.43 -0.56
CA GLY A 67 -2.22 -2.08 -0.92
C GLY A 67 -2.05 -3.23 -1.91
N ARG A 68 -1.21 -3.05 -2.94
CA ARG A 68 -0.89 -4.13 -3.90
C ARG A 68 -0.18 -5.30 -3.25
N PHE A 69 0.73 -5.04 -2.32
CA PHE A 69 1.37 -6.09 -1.54
C PHE A 69 0.34 -6.90 -0.77
N TYR A 70 -0.60 -6.23 -0.10
CA TYR A 70 -1.66 -6.91 0.62
C TYR A 70 -2.55 -7.78 -0.27
N GLN A 71 -2.96 -7.28 -1.45
CA GLN A 71 -3.73 -8.07 -2.41
C GLN A 71 -3.00 -9.36 -2.81
N LYS A 72 -1.70 -9.27 -3.12
CA LYS A 72 -0.87 -10.44 -3.46
C LYS A 72 -0.75 -11.43 -2.29
N TYR A 73 -0.58 -10.91 -1.07
CA TYR A 73 -0.54 -11.72 0.14
C TYR A 73 -1.87 -12.48 0.34
N GLU A 74 -3.00 -11.78 0.21
CA GLU A 74 -4.34 -12.38 0.36
C GLU A 74 -4.60 -13.44 -0.73
N GLU A 75 -4.22 -13.17 -1.98
CA GLU A 75 -4.29 -14.13 -3.08
C GLU A 75 -3.43 -15.38 -2.81
N TYR A 76 -2.22 -15.19 -2.28
CA TYR A 76 -1.32 -16.28 -1.92
C TYR A 76 -1.91 -17.15 -0.81
N GLU A 77 -2.40 -16.56 0.28
CA GLU A 77 -3.01 -17.32 1.37
C GLU A 77 -4.22 -18.13 0.92
N LYS A 78 -5.10 -17.53 0.10
CA LYS A 78 -6.24 -18.24 -0.50
C LYS A 78 -5.78 -19.45 -1.32
N LYS A 79 -4.73 -19.28 -2.12
CA LYS A 79 -4.16 -20.36 -2.95
C LYS A 79 -3.57 -21.49 -2.10
N GLU A 80 -2.85 -21.14 -1.03
CA GLU A 80 -2.20 -22.10 -0.13
C GLU A 80 -3.16 -22.65 0.96
N ARG A 81 -4.44 -22.25 0.94
CA ARG A 81 -5.45 -22.60 1.96
C ARG A 81 -5.04 -22.22 3.38
N ILE A 82 -4.23 -21.18 3.50
CA ILE A 82 -3.89 -20.54 4.77
C ILE A 82 -5.06 -19.60 5.12
N PRO A 83 -5.60 -19.64 6.35
CA PRO A 83 -6.66 -18.72 6.74
C PRO A 83 -6.19 -17.26 6.65
N VAL A 84 -6.84 -16.49 5.77
CA VAL A 84 -6.59 -15.04 5.71
C VAL A 84 -7.00 -14.41 7.02
N THR A 85 -6.06 -13.72 7.66
CA THR A 85 -6.27 -13.28 9.05
C THR A 85 -7.39 -12.25 9.15
N LYS A 86 -7.42 -11.24 8.27
CA LYS A 86 -8.46 -10.19 8.20
C LYS A 86 -8.58 -9.62 6.77
N PRO A 87 -9.65 -8.90 6.41
CA PRO A 87 -9.67 -8.04 5.23
C PRO A 87 -8.80 -6.79 5.40
N LEU A 88 -8.32 -6.18 4.29
CA LEU A 88 -7.46 -4.99 4.34
C LEU A 88 -8.08 -3.82 5.13
N ARG A 89 -9.41 -3.63 5.02
CA ARG A 89 -10.14 -2.55 5.72
C ARG A 89 -10.16 -2.72 7.24
N GLU A 90 -9.95 -3.94 7.73
CA GLU A 90 -9.94 -4.28 9.16
C GLU A 90 -8.49 -4.43 9.69
N LEU A 91 -7.50 -4.20 8.83
CA LEU A 91 -6.10 -4.33 9.18
C LEU A 91 -5.61 -3.07 9.91
N HIS A 92 -5.17 -3.23 11.15
CA HIS A 92 -4.54 -2.16 11.94
C HIS A 92 -3.02 -2.07 11.71
N VAL A 93 -2.59 -2.20 10.45
CA VAL A 93 -1.17 -2.11 10.05
C VAL A 93 -1.00 -0.93 9.11
N GLY A 94 0.04 -0.11 9.35
CA GLY A 94 0.31 1.08 8.54
C GLY A 94 0.92 0.75 7.17
N ASP A 95 0.66 1.61 6.18
CA ASP A 95 1.20 1.54 4.82
C ASP A 95 2.73 1.38 4.78
N GLU A 96 3.45 2.05 5.67
CA GLU A 96 4.92 1.95 5.77
C GLU A 96 5.41 0.54 6.09
N ILE A 97 4.69 -0.19 6.94
CA ILE A 97 5.05 -1.55 7.32
C ILE A 97 4.87 -2.46 6.12
N LEU A 98 3.70 -2.43 5.48
CA LEU A 98 3.41 -3.27 4.31
C LEU A 98 4.36 -3.00 3.13
N ALA A 99 4.62 -1.73 2.82
CA ALA A 99 5.57 -1.36 1.77
C ALA A 99 7.02 -1.82 2.07
N SER A 100 7.37 -1.93 3.35
CA SER A 100 8.65 -2.46 3.81
C SER A 100 8.71 -3.99 3.70
N LEU A 101 7.62 -4.68 4.07
CA LEU A 101 7.52 -6.13 3.91
C LEU A 101 7.64 -6.55 2.45
N ASP A 102 6.97 -5.87 1.52
CA ASP A 102 7.12 -6.12 0.08
C ASP A 102 8.59 -6.07 -0.37
N ARG A 103 9.35 -5.11 0.16
CA ARG A 103 10.79 -4.99 -0.14
C ARG A 103 11.61 -6.10 0.51
N LEU A 104 11.34 -6.46 1.76
CA LEU A 104 12.06 -7.53 2.48
C LEU A 104 11.76 -8.92 1.91
N SER A 105 10.55 -9.13 1.43
CA SER A 105 10.13 -10.36 0.78
C SER A 105 10.80 -10.58 -0.57
N ALA A 106 11.25 -9.52 -1.24
CA ALA A 106 11.95 -9.61 -2.53
C ALA A 106 11.22 -10.48 -3.57
N GLY A 107 9.89 -10.45 -3.57
CA GLY A 107 9.03 -11.25 -4.46
C GLY A 107 8.65 -12.65 -3.94
N ASP A 108 9.24 -13.14 -2.86
CA ASP A 108 8.90 -14.41 -2.21
C ASP A 108 7.62 -14.26 -1.36
N MET A 109 6.50 -14.82 -1.85
CA MET A 109 5.21 -14.72 -1.16
C MET A 109 5.08 -15.62 0.08
N GLY A 110 5.87 -16.71 0.16
CA GLY A 110 5.93 -17.52 1.39
C GLY A 110 6.57 -16.72 2.52
N ARG A 111 7.67 -16.03 2.22
CA ARG A 111 8.30 -15.08 3.15
C ARG A 111 7.39 -13.89 3.47
N ALA A 112 6.67 -13.36 2.47
CA ALA A 112 5.69 -12.30 2.68
C ALA A 112 4.58 -12.71 3.67
N SER A 113 4.02 -13.91 3.49
CA SER A 113 3.01 -14.48 4.39
C SER A 113 3.58 -14.62 5.80
N GLN A 114 4.78 -15.18 5.96
CA GLN A 114 5.44 -15.31 7.26
C GLN A 114 5.59 -13.95 7.98
N TYR A 115 6.10 -12.93 7.29
CA TYR A 115 6.25 -11.60 7.88
C TYR A 115 4.91 -10.94 8.21
N MET A 116 3.89 -11.15 7.38
CA MET A 116 2.55 -10.63 7.65
C MET A 116 1.95 -11.22 8.92
N HIS A 117 2.01 -12.54 9.11
CA HIS A 117 1.55 -13.17 10.34
C HIS A 117 2.29 -12.66 11.56
N GLN A 118 3.62 -12.52 11.50
CA GLN A 118 4.41 -11.98 12.60
C GLN A 118 4.05 -10.53 12.93
N VAL A 119 3.76 -9.70 11.93
CA VAL A 119 3.30 -8.32 12.15
C VAL A 119 1.92 -8.30 12.81
N ILE A 120 0.99 -9.12 12.34
CA ILE A 120 -0.38 -9.17 12.89
C ILE A 120 -0.38 -9.71 14.32
N ALA A 121 0.46 -10.71 14.62
CA ALA A 121 0.63 -11.26 15.96
C ALA A 121 1.36 -10.30 16.92
N GLY A 122 2.07 -9.30 16.40
CA GLY A 122 2.87 -8.37 17.20
C GLY A 122 4.32 -8.81 17.42
N ASP A 123 4.73 -9.96 16.87
CA ASP A 123 6.08 -10.53 17.00
C ASP A 123 7.13 -9.77 16.18
N LEU A 124 6.69 -9.10 15.09
CA LEU A 124 7.56 -8.30 14.23
C LEU A 124 7.17 -6.82 14.28
N THR A 125 7.96 -6.04 15.03
CA THR A 125 7.74 -4.61 15.24
C THR A 125 8.28 -3.75 14.09
N LYS A 126 7.76 -2.52 13.98
CA LYS A 126 8.26 -1.51 13.03
C LYS A 126 9.77 -1.28 13.13
N ASN A 127 10.34 -1.33 14.34
CA ASN A 127 11.77 -1.10 14.55
C ASN A 127 12.62 -2.28 14.05
N GLN A 128 12.18 -3.52 14.28
CA GLN A 128 12.84 -4.71 13.74
C GLN A 128 12.82 -4.70 12.21
N ILE A 129 11.68 -4.38 11.59
CA ILE A 129 11.54 -4.27 10.13
C ILE A 129 12.52 -3.23 9.56
N LYS A 130 12.64 -2.06 10.20
CA LYS A 130 13.62 -1.04 9.82
C LYS A 130 15.06 -1.55 9.95
N GLY A 131 15.37 -2.32 10.99
CA GLY A 131 16.68 -2.95 11.18
C GLY A 131 17.00 -3.94 10.06
N MET A 132 16.05 -4.83 9.73
CA MET A 132 16.18 -5.81 8.65
C MET A 132 16.42 -5.12 7.30
N LEU A 133 15.71 -4.03 7.01
CA LEU A 133 15.90 -3.28 5.77
C LEU A 133 17.30 -2.67 5.66
N ARG A 134 17.84 -2.13 6.76
CA ARG A 134 19.21 -1.59 6.78
C ARG A 134 20.24 -2.68 6.54
N ALA A 135 20.09 -3.83 7.19
CA ALA A 135 20.97 -4.97 7.00
C ALA A 135 20.96 -5.47 5.55
N ALA A 136 19.78 -5.54 4.93
CA ALA A 136 19.63 -5.96 3.54
C ALA A 136 20.19 -4.97 2.50
N MET A 137 20.45 -3.70 2.88
CA MET A 137 21.05 -2.68 2.01
C MET A 137 22.56 -2.51 2.21
N ALA A 138 23.13 -3.14 3.23
CA ALA A 138 24.56 -3.10 3.53
C ALA A 138 25.36 -4.19 2.79
N VAL A 139 24.68 -4.99 1.97
CA VAL A 139 25.21 -6.06 1.12
C VAL A 139 25.14 -5.60 -0.33
#